data_AF-A0A661NPM7-F1
#
_entry.id   AF-A0A661NPM7-F1
#
_cell.length_a   1.000
_cell.length_b   1.000
_cell.length_c   1.000
_cell.angle_alpha   90.00
_cell.angle_beta   90.00
_cell.angle_gamma   90.00
#
_symmetry.space_group_name_H-M   'P 1'
#
loop_
_entity.id
_entity.type
_entity.pdbx_description
1 polymer ?
#
loop_
_entity_poly.entity_id
_entity_poly.type
_entity_poly.pdbx_seq_one_letter_code
_entity_poly.pdbx_strand_id
1 'polypeptide(L)'
;LVGAEVAVVTNGYGTRIASNGQIYGLAWRTGGGELHFKAVDSLGADVGTEHTLSIDVPNHSVVPHVTWDGERFVVAWFQNRQGQGTEEIYVAAVCP
;
A
#
# COMPACT_ATOMS: atom_id res chain seq x y z
N LEU A 1 5.34 -21.66 -10.88
CA LEU A 1 5.61 -20.82 -9.70
C LEU A 1 7.00 -21.16 -9.19
N VAL A 2 7.81 -20.17 -8.87
CA VAL A 2 9.00 -20.38 -8.03
C VAL A 2 8.55 -19.99 -6.63
N GLY A 3 8.58 -20.94 -5.69
CA GLY A 3 8.05 -20.74 -4.33
C GLY A 3 6.56 -21.06 -4.16
N ALA A 4 6.09 -20.93 -2.91
CA ALA A 4 4.70 -21.11 -2.52
C ALA A 4 3.94 -19.78 -2.53
N GLU A 5 2.62 -19.82 -2.65
CA GLU A 5 1.79 -18.63 -2.47
C GLU A 5 1.84 -18.16 -1.02
N VAL A 6 2.06 -16.85 -0.82
CA VAL A 6 2.08 -16.22 0.51
C VAL A 6 0.86 -15.32 0.63
N ALA A 7 0.00 -15.63 1.61
CA ALA A 7 -1.12 -14.77 1.94
C ALA A 7 -0.62 -13.52 2.68
N VAL A 8 -0.85 -12.34 2.12
CA VAL A 8 -0.40 -11.06 2.71
C VAL A 8 -1.41 -10.52 3.72
N VAL A 9 -2.71 -10.60 3.43
CA VAL A 9 -3.79 -10.17 4.34
C VAL A 9 -5.10 -10.87 4.02
N THR A 10 -5.92 -11.15 5.03
CA THR A 10 -7.31 -11.57 4.87
C THR A 10 -8.19 -10.32 4.84
N ASN A 11 -8.98 -10.10 3.79
CA ASN A 11 -9.78 -8.87 3.55
C ASN A 11 -9.04 -7.70 2.85
N GLY A 12 -7.99 -8.00 2.09
CA GLY A 12 -7.32 -7.02 1.23
C GLY A 12 -8.01 -6.82 -0.13
N TYR A 13 -8.11 -5.59 -0.61
CA TYR A 13 -8.53 -5.28 -1.99
C TYR A 13 -7.80 -4.04 -2.56
N GLY A 14 -7.97 -3.79 -3.86
CA GLY A 14 -7.39 -2.62 -4.53
C GLY A 14 -5.86 -2.63 -4.58
N THR A 15 -5.26 -3.82 -4.68
CA THR A 15 -3.81 -4.02 -4.58
C THR A 15 -3.03 -3.26 -5.66
N ARG A 16 -1.85 -2.78 -5.28
CA ARG A 16 -0.83 -2.19 -6.15
C ARG A 16 0.54 -2.67 -5.73
N ILE A 17 1.45 -2.72 -6.69
CA ILE A 17 2.82 -3.18 -6.47
C ILE A 17 3.81 -2.32 -7.26
N ALA A 18 4.99 -2.09 -6.70
CA ALA A 18 6.17 -1.59 -7.39
C ALA A 18 7.40 -2.36 -6.95
N SER A 19 8.49 -2.30 -7.71
CA SER A 19 9.73 -3.00 -7.36
C SER A 19 10.95 -2.19 -7.76
N ASN A 20 12.04 -2.38 -7.01
CA ASN A 20 13.39 -1.95 -7.39
C ASN A 20 14.21 -3.08 -8.03
N GLY A 21 13.60 -4.24 -8.32
CA GLY A 21 14.23 -5.44 -8.85
C GLY A 21 14.67 -6.45 -7.79
N GLN A 22 14.71 -6.07 -6.52
CA GLN A 22 15.06 -6.96 -5.39
C GLN A 22 13.95 -7.04 -4.34
N ILE A 23 13.31 -5.90 -4.09
CA ILE A 23 12.26 -5.71 -3.10
C ILE A 23 10.99 -5.28 -3.84
N TYR A 24 9.84 -5.72 -3.33
CA TYR A 24 8.51 -5.45 -3.86
C TYR A 24 7.69 -4.74 -2.80
N GLY A 25 7.28 -3.51 -3.09
CA GLY A 25 6.39 -2.73 -2.23
C GLY A 25 4.94 -2.99 -2.62
N LEU A 26 4.16 -3.52 -1.68
CA LEU A 26 2.74 -3.80 -1.83
C LEU A 26 1.94 -2.73 -1.11
N ALA A 27 0.94 -2.16 -1.78
CA ALA A 27 -0.07 -1.33 -1.13
C ALA A 27 -1.46 -1.94 -1.33
N TRP A 28 -2.25 -2.00 -0.27
CA TRP A 28 -3.59 -2.57 -0.31
C TRP A 28 -4.51 -1.88 0.67
N ARG A 29 -5.81 -2.12 0.50
CA ARG A 29 -6.83 -1.65 1.42
C ARG A 29 -7.47 -2.79 2.17
N THR A 30 -7.91 -2.51 3.39
CA THR A 30 -8.72 -3.42 4.19
C THR A 30 -10.20 -3.05 4.09
N GLY A 31 -11.08 -3.94 4.56
CA GLY A 31 -12.53 -3.67 4.66
C GLY A 31 -12.89 -2.40 5.45
N GLY A 32 -12.02 -1.96 6.38
CA GLY A 32 -12.15 -0.71 7.12
C GLY A 32 -11.75 0.54 6.32
N GLY A 33 -11.28 0.38 5.09
CA GLY A 33 -10.87 1.50 4.23
C GLY A 33 -9.47 2.02 4.51
N GLU A 34 -8.75 1.44 5.47
CA GLU A 34 -7.36 1.76 5.77
C GLU A 34 -6.46 1.38 4.61
N LEU A 35 -5.48 2.23 4.31
CA LEU A 35 -4.44 1.96 3.34
C LEU A 35 -3.21 1.42 4.07
N HIS A 36 -2.76 0.25 3.65
CA HIS A 36 -1.59 -0.42 4.19
C HIS A 36 -0.50 -0.51 3.12
N PHE A 37 0.75 -0.55 3.59
CA PHE A 37 1.92 -0.77 2.77
C PHE A 37 2.88 -1.75 3.46
N LYS A 38 3.49 -2.65 2.68
CA LYS A 38 4.55 -3.54 3.16
C LYS A 38 5.52 -3.89 2.04
N ALA A 39 6.81 -3.96 2.38
CA ALA A 39 7.82 -4.45 1.47
C ALA A 39 8.08 -5.94 1.70
N VAL A 40 8.32 -6.67 0.61
CA VAL A 40 8.69 -8.09 0.64
C VAL A 40 9.85 -8.35 -0.32
N ASP A 41 10.62 -9.40 -0.08
CA ASP A 41 11.68 -9.85 -0.98
C ASP A 41 11.12 -10.66 -2.16
N SER A 42 12.01 -11.19 -3.01
CA SER A 42 11.64 -12.00 -4.18
C SER A 42 11.00 -13.35 -3.86
N LEU A 43 11.06 -13.80 -2.61
CA LEU A 43 10.43 -15.01 -2.10
C LEU A 43 9.13 -14.71 -1.33
N GLY A 44 8.76 -13.43 -1.22
CA GLY A 44 7.58 -12.98 -0.47
C GLY A 44 7.82 -12.91 1.05
N ALA A 45 9.07 -12.99 1.50
CA ALA A 45 9.40 -12.76 2.91
C ALA A 45 9.41 -11.27 3.21
N ASP A 46 8.99 -10.92 4.43
CA ASP A 46 8.87 -9.52 4.84
C ASP A 46 10.23 -8.81 4.85
N VAL A 47 10.24 -7.60 4.29
CA VAL A 47 11.34 -6.64 4.38
C VAL A 47 10.80 -5.45 5.15
N GLY A 48 11.30 -5.26 6.37
CA GLY A 48 10.84 -4.20 7.27
C GLY A 48 9.48 -4.48 7.93
N THR A 49 8.83 -3.42 8.37
CA THR A 49 7.52 -3.45 9.04
C THR A 49 6.40 -3.03 8.11
N GLU A 50 5.20 -3.54 8.33
CA GLU A 50 4.01 -3.01 7.68
C GLU A 50 3.69 -1.59 8.20
N HIS A 51 3.20 -0.72 7.31
CA HIS A 51 2.80 0.64 7.61
C HIS A 51 1.33 0.89 7.25
N THR A 52 0.55 1.39 8.21
CA THR A 52 -0.76 1.98 7.92
C THR A 52 -0.57 3.44 7.48
N LEU A 53 -0.89 3.75 6.22
CA LEU A 53 -0.67 5.05 5.59
C LEU A 53 -1.88 5.99 5.70
N SER A 54 -3.10 5.44 5.78
CA SER A 54 -4.31 6.24 5.98
C SER A 54 -5.15 5.70 7.12
N ILE A 55 -5.75 6.61 7.88
CA ILE A 55 -6.73 6.27 8.94
C ILE A 55 -8.10 5.99 8.34
N ASP A 56 -8.86 5.13 9.03
CA ASP A 56 -10.26 4.78 8.74
C ASP A 56 -11.11 6.04 8.53
N VAL A 57 -11.72 6.12 7.35
CA VAL A 57 -12.83 7.03 7.09
C VAL A 57 -13.93 6.19 6.45
N PRO A 58 -15.07 5.99 7.15
CA PRO A 58 -16.14 5.14 6.65
C PRO A 58 -16.59 5.56 5.24
N ASN A 59 -16.82 4.57 4.37
CA ASN A 59 -17.39 4.71 3.02
C ASN A 59 -16.50 5.38 1.96
N HIS A 60 -15.22 5.59 2.20
CA HIS A 60 -14.39 6.34 1.26
C HIS A 60 -13.50 5.41 0.42
N SER A 61 -13.47 5.64 -0.89
CA SER A 61 -12.55 4.93 -1.78
C SER A 61 -11.17 5.57 -1.67
N VAL A 62 -10.19 4.78 -1.33
CA VAL A 62 -8.77 5.06 -1.52
C VAL A 62 -8.33 4.19 -2.69
N VAL A 63 -7.61 4.72 -3.66
CA VAL A 63 -6.94 3.88 -4.67
C VAL A 63 -5.48 4.27 -4.64
N PRO A 64 -4.60 3.40 -4.09
CA PRO A 64 -3.20 3.73 -4.06
C PRO A 64 -2.60 3.67 -5.46
N HIS A 65 -1.45 4.31 -5.59
CA HIS A 65 -0.47 4.11 -6.64
C HIS A 65 0.90 4.06 -5.99
N VAL A 66 1.76 3.14 -6.42
CA VAL A 66 3.08 2.92 -5.82
C VAL A 66 4.15 3.02 -6.90
N THR A 67 5.25 3.69 -6.61
CA THR A 67 6.47 3.69 -7.44
C THR A 67 7.70 3.57 -6.56
N TRP A 68 8.84 3.20 -7.17
CA TRP A 68 10.16 3.34 -6.57
C TRP A 68 10.81 4.61 -7.10
N ASP A 69 11.41 5.44 -6.24
CA ASP A 69 12.08 6.69 -6.65
C ASP A 69 13.60 6.56 -6.81
N GLY A 70 14.16 5.38 -6.54
CA GLY A 70 15.60 5.13 -6.50
C GLY A 70 16.11 4.79 -5.11
N GLU A 71 15.40 5.22 -4.05
CA GLU A 71 15.79 5.06 -2.66
C GLU A 71 14.65 4.52 -1.78
N ARG A 72 13.40 4.88 -2.09
CA ARG A 72 12.20 4.63 -1.30
C ARG A 72 11.00 4.29 -2.18
N PHE A 73 10.00 3.66 -1.58
CA PHE A 73 8.69 3.51 -2.21
C PHE A 73 7.88 4.79 -1.99
N VAL A 74 7.32 5.35 -3.06
CA VAL A 74 6.42 6.49 -2.99
C VAL A 74 5.00 5.99 -3.25
N VAL A 75 4.12 6.21 -2.28
CA VAL A 75 2.71 5.83 -2.34
C VAL A 75 1.88 7.10 -2.43
N ALA A 76 1.08 7.23 -3.48
CA ALA A 76 0.11 8.30 -3.65
C ALA A 76 -1.31 7.73 -3.55
N TRP A 77 -2.22 8.46 -2.93
CA TRP A 77 -3.61 8.06 -2.82
C TRP A 77 -4.51 9.28 -2.67
N PHE A 78 -5.77 9.16 -3.08
CA PHE A 78 -6.76 10.15 -2.71
C PHE A 78 -7.51 9.69 -1.46
N GLN A 79 -7.88 10.63 -0.61
CA GLN A 79 -8.67 10.38 0.58
C GLN A 79 -9.54 11.60 0.84
N ASN A 80 -10.76 11.35 1.28
CA ASN A 80 -11.65 12.39 1.74
C ASN A 80 -11.71 12.32 3.27
N ARG A 81 -11.37 13.44 3.93
CA ARG A 81 -11.35 13.55 5.40
C ARG A 81 -12.38 14.52 5.96
N GLN A 82 -13.04 15.30 5.10
CA GLN A 82 -13.93 16.41 5.51
C GLN A 82 -15.39 16.23 5.05
N GLY A 83 -15.73 15.15 4.35
CA GLY A 83 -17.07 14.84 3.85
C GLY A 83 -17.18 14.94 2.33
N GLN A 84 -18.22 14.38 1.73
CA GLN A 84 -18.32 14.16 0.27
C GLN A 84 -17.93 15.39 -0.58
N GLY A 85 -17.09 15.16 -1.61
CA GLY A 85 -16.64 16.21 -2.54
C GLY A 85 -15.40 16.99 -2.09
N THR A 86 -14.74 16.55 -1.02
CA THR A 86 -13.49 17.15 -0.51
C THR A 86 -12.31 16.17 -0.63
N GLU A 87 -12.24 15.43 -1.73
CA GLU A 87 -11.14 14.50 -1.97
C GLU A 87 -9.81 15.26 -2.10
N GLU A 88 -8.85 14.90 -1.26
CA GLU A 88 -7.49 15.43 -1.32
C GLU A 88 -6.53 14.34 -1.77
N ILE A 89 -5.44 14.74 -2.43
CA ILE A 89 -4.36 13.83 -2.82
C ILE A 89 -3.27 13.87 -1.75
N TYR A 90 -2.88 12.69 -1.30
CA TYR A 90 -1.84 12.47 -0.32
C TYR A 90 -0.69 11.68 -0.94
N VAL A 91 0.51 11.89 -0.39
CA VAL A 91 1.71 11.15 -0.75
C VAL A 91 2.49 10.80 0.51
N ALA A 92 3.06 9.60 0.55
CA ALA A 92 4.02 9.18 1.56
C ALA A 92 5.19 8.47 0.89
N ALA A 93 6.39 8.71 1.42
CA ALA A 93 7.58 7.94 1.09
C ALA A 93 7.83 6.92 2.22
N VAL A 94 8.05 5.67 1.86
CA VAL A 94 8.24 4.55 2.77
C VAL A 94 9.58 3.89 2.47
N CYS A 95 10.43 3.77 3.49
CA CYS A 95 11.66 3.02 3.39
C CYS A 95 11.35 1.51 3.38
N PRO A 96 12.11 0.69 2.63
CA PRO A 96 12.05 -0.76 2.76
C PRO A 96 12.37 -1.23 4.18
#